data_AF-A0A2V5WAS2-F1
#
_entry.id   AF-A0A2V5WAS2-F1
#
_cell.length_a   1.000
_cell.length_b   1.000
_cell.length_c   1.000
_cell.angle_alpha   90.00
_cell.angle_beta   90.00
_cell.angle_gamma   90.00
#
_symmetry.space_group_name_H-M   'P 1'
#
loop_
_entity.id
_entity.type
_entity.pdbx_description
1 polymer ?
#
loop_
_entity_poly.entity_id
_entity_poly.type
_entity_poly.pdbx_seq_one_letter_code
_entity_poly.pdbx_strand_id
1 'polypeptide(L)' 'MPNIASSESLPEQLRAWRKRNKFSQVLAASKLKVSPRTLQNWEQGHRAPQGFALQHLREKIS' A
#
# COMPACT_ATOMS: atom_id res chain seq x y z
N MET A 1 -5.31 -14.41 20.38
CA MET A 1 -4.41 -13.75 19.41
C MET A 1 -5.08 -12.45 19.02
N PRO A 2 -4.51 -11.27 19.26
CA PRO A 2 -5.28 -10.03 19.37
C PRO A 2 -5.96 -9.68 18.04
N ASN A 3 -7.28 -9.52 18.13
CA ASN A 3 -8.16 -8.91 17.15
C ASN A 3 -8.44 -7.48 17.62
N ILE A 4 -7.93 -6.45 16.94
CA ILE A 4 -8.47 -5.08 17.03
C ILE A 4 -8.29 -4.41 15.66
N ALA A 5 -9.32 -4.45 14.83
CA ALA A 5 -9.49 -3.45 13.79
C ALA A 5 -9.57 -2.07 14.46
N SER A 6 -8.72 -1.11 14.05
CA SER A 6 -8.92 0.36 14.04
C SER A 6 -7.60 1.14 14.28
N SER A 7 -6.74 1.20 13.25
CA SER A 7 -5.68 2.22 12.96
C SER A 7 -4.41 1.61 12.37
N GLU A 8 -4.51 0.62 11.48
CA GLU A 8 -3.33 0.25 10.68
C GLU A 8 -2.91 1.47 9.85
N SER A 9 -1.64 1.82 9.92
CA SER A 9 -1.09 2.90 9.13
C SER A 9 -1.23 2.58 7.63
N LEU A 10 -1.33 3.59 6.77
CA LEU A 10 -1.42 3.38 5.32
C LEU A 10 -0.31 2.44 4.76
N PRO A 11 0.94 2.50 5.23
CA PRO A 11 1.98 1.52 4.88
C PRO A 11 1.63 0.07 5.20
N GLU A 12 0.99 -0.17 6.35
CA GLU A 12 0.58 -1.52 6.78
C GLU A 12 -0.59 -2.03 5.96
N GLN A 13 -1.61 -1.18 5.73
CA GLN A 13 -2.75 -1.51 4.86
C GLN A 13 -2.28 -1.87 3.45
N LEU A 14 -1.32 -1.12 2.91
CA LEU A 14 -0.73 -1.39 1.60
C LEU A 14 0.03 -2.72 1.57
N ARG A 15 0.85 -3.01 2.58
CA ARG A 15 1.54 -4.30 2.71
C ARG A 15 0.55 -5.46 2.85
N ALA A 16 -0.51 -5.28 3.63
CA ALA A 16 -1.56 -6.27 3.83
C ALA A 16 -2.30 -6.55 2.52
N TRP A 17 -2.73 -5.50 1.81
CA TRP A 17 -3.34 -5.63 0.47
C TRP A 17 -2.44 -6.40 -0.49
N ARG A 18 -1.14 -6.08 -0.55
CA ARG A 18 -0.19 -6.78 -1.41
C ARG A 18 -0.10 -8.27 -1.08
N LYS A 19 0.01 -8.60 0.21
CA LYS A 19 0.11 -9.99 0.70
C LYS A 19 -1.19 -10.77 0.45
N ARG A 20 -2.36 -10.18 0.73
CA ARG A 20 -3.68 -10.78 0.48
C ARG A 20 -3.85 -11.18 -0.99
N ASN A 21 -3.36 -10.33 -1.90
CA ASN A 21 -3.43 -10.57 -3.34
C ASN A 21 -2.24 -11.37 -3.91
N LYS A 22 -1.30 -11.82 -3.05
CA LYS A 22 -0.07 -12.53 -3.46
C LYS A 22 0.76 -11.77 -4.51
N PHE A 23 0.73 -10.44 -4.48
CA PHE A 23 1.47 -9.62 -5.43
C PHE A 23 2.94 -9.46 -4.99
N SER A 24 3.86 -9.58 -5.95
CA SER A 24 5.22 -9.08 -5.78
C SER A 24 5.20 -7.54 -5.71
N GLN A 25 6.26 -6.92 -5.18
CA GLN A 25 6.37 -5.46 -5.15
C GLN A 25 6.25 -4.84 -6.56
N VAL A 26 6.87 -5.47 -7.57
CA VAL A 26 6.81 -4.99 -8.95
C VAL A 26 5.39 -5.09 -9.53
N LEU A 27 4.70 -6.20 -9.26
CA LEU A 27 3.32 -6.40 -9.73
C LEU A 27 2.35 -5.44 -9.05
N ALA A 28 2.47 -5.27 -7.72
CA ALA A 28 1.69 -4.31 -6.95
C ALA A 28 1.90 -2.87 -7.44
N ALA A 29 3.16 -2.50 -7.72
CA ALA A 29 3.49 -1.18 -8.23
C ALA A 29 2.89 -0.95 -9.62
N SER A 30 2.93 -1.97 -10.49
CA SER A 30 2.28 -1.94 -11.80
C SER A 30 0.76 -1.77 -11.70
N LYS A 31 0.10 -2.47 -10.76
CA LYS A 31 -1.34 -2.32 -10.49
C LYS A 31 -1.72 -0.94 -9.99
N LEU A 32 -0.85 -0.31 -9.21
CA LEU A 32 -1.01 1.04 -8.68
C LEU A 32 -0.47 2.13 -9.62
N LYS A 33 0.06 1.75 -10.79
CA LYS A 33 0.68 2.65 -11.79
C LYS A 33 1.78 3.54 -11.20
N VAL A 34 2.59 2.98 -10.31
CA VAL A 34 3.74 3.66 -9.70
C VAL A 34 5.02 2.85 -9.91
N SER A 35 6.17 3.48 -9.66
CA SER A 35 7.44 2.74 -9.68
C SER A 35 7.53 1.77 -8.49
N PRO A 36 8.21 0.61 -8.63
CA PRO A 36 8.46 -0.30 -7.51
C PRO A 36 9.15 0.37 -6.32
N ARG A 37 10.03 1.36 -6.59
CA ARG A 37 10.70 2.15 -5.55
C ARG A 37 9.74 3.09 -4.82
N THR A 38 8.78 3.68 -5.53
CA THR A 38 7.71 4.48 -4.91
C THR A 38 6.88 3.61 -3.96
N LEU A 39 6.48 2.42 -4.42
CA LEU A 39 5.74 1.47 -3.60
C LEU A 39 6.54 1.06 -2.35
N GLN A 40 7.82 0.73 -2.51
CA GLN A 40 8.69 0.35 -1.40
C GLN A 40 8.82 1.49 -0.37
N ASN A 41 8.99 2.74 -0.81
CA ASN A 41 9.06 3.89 0.10
C ASN A 41 7.76 4.10 0.87
N TRP A 42 6.60 3.86 0.24
CA TRP A 42 5.31 3.92 0.90
C TRP A 42 5.13 2.79 1.90
N GLU A 43 5.49 1.56 1.53
CA GLU A 43 5.42 0.41 2.43
C GLU A 43 6.37 0.59 3.63
N GLN A 44 7.54 1.19 3.46
CA GLN A 44 8.51 1.43 4.54
C GLN A 44 8.18 2.67 5.40
N GLY A 45 7.25 3.52 4.97
CA GLY A 45 6.93 4.77 5.67
C GLY A 45 7.94 5.90 5.44
N HIS A 46 8.91 5.73 4.52
CA HIS A 46 9.86 6.78 4.15
C HIS A 46 9.20 7.95 3.40
N ARG A 47 8.13 7.67 2.66
CA ARG A 47 7.26 8.70 2.06
C ARG A 47 5.81 8.30 2.19
N ALA A 48 4.93 9.27 2.37
CA ALA A 48 3.50 9.08 2.22
C ALA A 48 3.08 9.37 0.76
N PRO A 49 2.15 8.61 0.16
CA PRO A 49 1.45 9.04 -1.03
C PRO A 49 0.69 10.34 -0.75
N GLN A 50 0.66 11.24 -1.71
CA GLN A 50 -0.01 12.55 -1.59
C GLN A 50 -0.93 12.81 -2.78
N GLY A 51 -1.93 13.66 -2.57
CA GLY A 51 -2.89 14.09 -3.59
C GLY A 51 -3.55 12.90 -4.29
N PHE A 52 -3.51 12.90 -5.63
CA PHE A 52 -4.14 11.88 -6.47
C PHE A 52 -3.63 10.46 -6.19
N ALA A 53 -2.35 10.30 -5.86
CA ALA A 53 -1.77 8.99 -5.57
C ALA A 53 -2.36 8.37 -4.29
N LEU A 54 -2.64 9.19 -3.27
CA LEU A 54 -3.27 8.73 -2.03
C LEU A 54 -4.71 8.30 -2.29
N GLN A 55 -5.47 9.10 -3.03
CA GLN A 55 -6.86 8.77 -3.34
C GLN A 55 -6.95 7.48 -4.17
N HIS A 56 -6.14 7.38 -5.22
CA HIS A 56 -6.08 6.16 -6.05
C HIS A 56 -5.68 4.93 -5.25
N LEU A 57 -4.73 5.08 -4.33
CA LEU A 57 -4.31 3.99 -3.44
C LEU A 57 -5.48 3.54 -2.55
N ARG A 58 -6.16 4.47 -1.89
CA ARG A 58 -7.30 4.17 -1.01
C ARG A 58 -8.42 3.45 -1.75
N GLU A 59 -8.74 3.86 -2.97
CA GLU A 59 -9.72 3.17 -3.80
C GLU A 59 -9.31 1.74 -4.17
N LYS A 60 -8.01 1.47 -4.33
CA LYS A 60 -7.49 0.16 -4.74
C LYS A 60 -7.29 -0.82 -3.59
N ILE A 61 -7.02 -0.31 -2.38
CA ILE A 61 -6.76 -1.14 -1.19
C ILE A 61 -7.99 -1.31 -0.28
N SER A 62 -9.05 -0.51 -0.52
CA SER A 62 -10.35 -0.64 0.12
C SER A 62 -11.00 -2.00 -0.10
#